data_AF-A0A660SRJ0-F1
#
_entry.id   AF-A0A660SRJ0-F1
#
_cell.length_a   1.000
_cell.length_b   1.000
_cell.length_c   1.000
_cell.angle_alpha   90.00
_cell.angle_beta   90.00
_cell.angle_gamma   90.00
#
_symmetry.space_group_name_H-M   'P 1'
#
loop_
_entity.id
_entity.type
_entity.pdbx_description
1 polymer ?
#
loop_
_entity_poly.entity_id
_entity_poly.type
_entity_poly.pdbx_seq_one_letter_code
_entity_poly.pdbx_strand_id
1 'polypeptide(L)' 'DTISYAMNVMTTKRVRHLPIFKNETLLGIVSIGDIVKIFLEQSEAEVKKLREHIRNPYGINAL' A
#
# COMPACT_ATOMS: atom_id res chain seq x y z
N ASP A 1 1.79 -11.47 8.13
CA ASP A 1 2.50 -10.24 8.56
C ASP A 1 1.96 -8.99 7.89
N THR A 2 2.38 -7.83 8.37
CA THR A 2 1.98 -6.51 7.85
C THR A 2 2.94 -6.00 6.78
N ILE A 3 2.50 -5.02 6.00
CA ILE A 3 3.35 -4.35 4.99
C ILE A 3 4.54 -3.65 5.67
N SER A 4 4.33 -3.00 6.81
CA SER A 4 5.40 -2.36 7.58
C SER A 4 6.49 -3.32 8.02
N TYR A 5 6.11 -4.54 8.40
CA TYR A 5 7.06 -5.59 8.72
C TYR A 5 7.90 -5.99 7.50
N ALA A 6 7.25 -6.24 6.35
CA ALA A 6 7.94 -6.59 5.11
C ALA A 6 8.94 -5.49 4.69
N MET A 7 8.55 -4.22 4.74
CA MET A 7 9.43 -3.08 4.46
C MET A 7 10.62 -3.00 5.42
N ASN A 8 10.39 -3.25 6.72
CA ASN A 8 11.46 -3.28 7.71
C ASN A 8 12.45 -4.42 7.45
N VAL A 9 11.97 -5.63 7.11
CA VAL A 9 12.84 -6.76 6.74
C VAL A 9 13.68 -6.41 5.51
N MET A 10 13.05 -5.92 4.44
CA MET A 10 13.74 -5.50 3.21
C MET A 10 14.83 -4.47 3.49
N THR A 11 14.55 -3.47 4.33
CA THR A 11 15.48 -2.39 4.70
C THR A 11 16.64 -2.90 5.54
N THR A 12 16.34 -3.62 6.63
CA THR A 12 17.35 -4.10 7.58
C THR A 12 18.24 -5.18 6.99
N LYS A 13 17.68 -6.06 6.15
CA LYS A 13 18.42 -7.15 5.49
C LYS A 13 18.98 -6.77 4.13
N ARG A 14 18.70 -5.56 3.63
CA ARG A 14 19.12 -5.05 2.31
C ARG A 14 18.70 -5.98 1.16
N VAL A 15 17.49 -6.54 1.26
CA VAL A 15 16.88 -7.38 0.22
C VAL A 15 15.70 -6.64 -0.40
N ARG A 16 15.49 -6.83 -1.71
CA ARG A 16 14.44 -6.12 -2.46
C ARG A 16 13.23 -7.00 -2.80
N HIS A 17 13.32 -8.30 -2.52
CA HIS A 17 12.28 -9.27 -2.79
C HIS A 17 12.09 -10.14 -1.57
N LEU A 18 10.83 -10.46 -1.25
CA LEU A 18 10.47 -11.43 -0.24
C LEU A 18 9.69 -12.57 -0.89
N PRO A 19 10.04 -13.83 -0.61
CA PRO A 19 9.24 -14.97 -1.05
C PRO A 19 7.96 -15.06 -0.21
N ILE A 20 6.85 -15.39 -0.87
CA ILE A 20 5.56 -15.58 -0.23
C ILE A 20 5.27 -17.08 -0.19
N PHE A 21 5.11 -17.61 1.01
CA PHE A 21 4.82 -19.01 1.24
C PHE A 21 3.40 -19.21 1.77
N LYS A 22 2.82 -20.36 1.43
CA LYS A 22 1.68 -20.94 2.13
C LYS A 22 2.06 -22.35 2.57
N ASN A 23 2.19 -22.53 3.88
CA ASN A 23 2.84 -23.71 4.47
C ASN A 23 4.25 -23.87 3.88
N GLU A 24 4.56 -25.02 3.29
CA GLU A 24 5.85 -25.31 2.65
C GLU A 24 5.86 -24.98 1.14
N THR A 25 4.76 -24.45 0.60
CA THR A 25 4.66 -24.14 -0.82
C THR A 25 5.02 -22.68 -1.09
N LEU A 26 6.01 -22.45 -1.95
CA LEU A 26 6.32 -21.13 -2.50
C LEU A 26 5.21 -20.72 -3.48
N LEU A 27 4.49 -19.64 -3.15
CA LEU A 27 3.46 -19.07 -4.01
C LEU A 27 3.99 -18.02 -4.99
N GLY A 28 5.10 -17.35 -4.64
CA GLY A 28 5.70 -16.34 -5.50
C GLY A 28 6.64 -15.41 -4.75
N ILE A 29 6.90 -14.26 -5.35
CA ILE A 29 7.76 -13.21 -4.79
C ILE A 29 7.03 -11.86 -4.82
N VAL A 30 7.29 -11.02 -3.83
CA VAL A 30 6.90 -9.61 -3.82
C VAL A 30 8.14 -8.75 -3.78
N SER A 31 8.18 -7.69 -4.60
CA SER A 31 9.26 -6.72 -4.60
C SER A 31 8.94 -5.53 -3.70
N ILE A 32 9.97 -4.76 -3.31
CA ILE A 32 9.76 -3.48 -2.64
C ILE A 32 8.99 -2.49 -3.55
N GLY A 33 9.13 -2.61 -4.87
CA GLY A 33 8.39 -1.79 -5.84
C GLY A 33 6.89 -2.03 -5.77
N ASP A 34 6.47 -3.29 -5.61
CA ASP A 34 5.05 -3.64 -5.47
C ASP A 34 4.45 -3.01 -4.20
N ILE A 35 5.22 -3.04 -3.10
CA ILE A 35 4.81 -2.43 -1.83
C ILE A 35 4.68 -0.91 -1.98
N VAL A 36 5.69 -0.26 -2.56
CA VAL A 36 5.69 1.20 -2.77
C VAL A 36 4.54 1.64 -3.67
N LYS A 37 4.25 0.87 -4.73
CA LYS A 37 3.14 1.15 -5.65
C LYS A 37 1.81 1.20 -4.91
N ILE A 38 1.51 0.20 -4.08
CA ILE A 38 0.26 0.15 -3.29
C ILE A 38 0.19 1.33 -2.33
N PHE A 39 1.32 1.69 -1.70
CA PHE A 39 1.37 2.81 -0.77
C PHE A 39 1.07 4.15 -1.45
N LEU A 40 1.62 4.37 -2.65
CA LEU A 40 1.33 5.55 -3.47
C LEU A 40 -0.15 5.63 -3.85
N GLU A 41 -0.71 4.52 -4.35
CA GLU A 41 -2.13 4.44 -4.73
C GLU A 41 -3.07 4.75 -3.54
N GLN A 42 -2.72 4.26 -2.34
CA GLN A 42 -3.48 4.56 -1.12
C GLN A 42 -3.37 6.03 -0.71
N SER A 43 -2.17 6.61 -0.76
CA SER A 43 -1.93 8.01 -0.44
C SER A 43 -2.68 8.96 -1.38
N GLU A 44 -2.65 8.68 -2.69
CA GLU A 44 -3.37 9.47 -3.69
C GLU A 44 -4.89 9.39 -3.47
N ALA A 45 -5.41 8.21 -3.14
CA ALA A 45 -6.83 8.02 -2.82
C ALA A 45 -7.25 8.81 -1.56
N GLU A 46 -6.40 8.85 -0.54
CA GLU A 46 -6.65 9.63 0.68
C GLU A 46 -6.64 11.14 0.40
N VAL A 47 -5.63 11.63 -0.35
CA VAL A 47 -5.56 13.03 -0.79
C VAL A 47 -6.81 13.41 -1.60
N LYS A 48 -7.26 12.52 -2.49
CA LYS A 48 -8.49 12.76 -3.27
C LYS A 48 -9.71 12.90 -2.35
N LYS A 49 -9.89 12.01 -1.37
CA LYS A 49 -11.00 12.09 -0.40
C LYS A 49 -10.97 13.39 0.41
N LEU A 50 -9.79 13.82 0.86
CA LEU A 50 -9.63 15.09 1.58
C LEU A 50 -10.00 16.29 0.71
N ARG A 51 -9.58 16.29 -0.57
CA ARG A 51 -9.97 17.33 -1.54
C ARG A 51 -11.48 17.35 -1.81
N GLU A 52 -12.11 16.19 -1.94
CA GLU A 52 -13.56 16.08 -2.10
C GLU A 52 -14.32 16.60 -0.88
N HIS A 53 -13.84 16.29 0.33
CA HIS A 53 -14.44 16.80 1.57
C HIS A 53 -14.35 18.33 1.68
N ILE A 54 -13.22 18.94 1.31
CA ILE A 54 -13.10 20.41 1.28
C ILE A 54 -14.01 21.02 0.21
N ARG A 55 -14.13 20.37 -0.96
CA ARG A 55 -14.94 20.87 -2.08
C ARG A 55 -16.44 20.72 -1.85
N ASN A 56 -16.87 19.69 -1.13
CA ASN A 56 -18.26 19.46 -0.77
C ASN A 56 -18.36 18.96 0.69
N PRO A 57 -18.21 19.86 1.68
CA PRO A 57 -18.17 19.49 3.08
C PRO A 57 -19.48 18.89 3.62
N TYR A 58 -20.59 19.07 2.88
CA TYR A 58 -21.92 18.61 3.29
C TYR A 58 -22.52 17.52 2.38
N GLY A 59 -21.84 17.11 1.32
CA GLY A 59 -22.32 16.05 0.41
C GLY A 59 -23.64 16.35 -0.30
N ILE A 60 -24.12 17.60 -0.28
CA ILE A 60 -25.34 17.99 -0.99
C ILE A 60 -25.00 18.15 -2.46
N ASN A 61 -25.40 17.16 -3.26
CA ASN A 61 -25.64 17.38 -4.67
C ASN A 61 -26.82 18.36 -4.75
N ALA A 62 -26.51 19.65 -4.90
CA ALA A 62 -27.50 20.56 -5.44
C ALA A 62 -27.83 20.06 -6.85
N LEU A 63 -29.12 19.78 -7.05
CA LEU A 63 -29.77 19.23 -8.24
C LEU A 63 -29.21 19.76 -9.56
#